data_AF-A0A1Q6EP83-F1
#
_entry.id   AF-A0A1Q6EP83-F1
#
_cell.length_a   1.000
_cell.length_b   1.000
_cell.length_c   1.000
_cell.angle_alpha   90.00
_cell.angle_beta   90.00
_cell.angle_gamma   90.00
#
_symmetry.space_group_name_H-M   'P 1'
#
loop_
_entity.id
_entity.type
_entity.pdbx_description
1 polymer ?
#
loop_
_entity_poly.entity_id
_entity_poly.type
_entity_poly.pdbx_seq_one_letter_code
_entity_poly.pdbx_strand_id
1 'polypeptide(L)'
;MASDYVDDFLRDERESFKRKEAAAKKFDSRLDNFRKSAQALRDAARQFEEAFPGMSRTMIADKLAMTGTEKNVAFDAKGELVAAPAGRKPPPAEPERETVAESDPETTGSDVQARPAWASGNY
;
A
#
# COMPACT_ATOMS: atom_id res chain seq x y z
N MET A 1 43.92 0.50 23.93
CA MET A 1 44.07 0.75 22.47
C MET A 1 43.33 -0.28 21.64
N ALA A 2 43.63 -1.59 21.62
CA ALA A 2 42.82 -2.55 20.85
C ALA A 2 41.39 -2.77 21.40
N SER A 3 41.22 -2.66 22.73
CA SER A 3 39.92 -2.81 23.40
C SER A 3 38.92 -1.73 22.98
N ASP A 4 39.37 -0.47 22.91
CA ASP A 4 38.49 0.68 22.64
C ASP A 4 37.85 0.60 21.24
N TYR A 5 38.59 0.10 20.25
CA TYR A 5 38.07 -0.15 18.90
C TYR A 5 37.02 -1.26 18.85
N VAL A 6 37.21 -2.32 19.63
CA VAL A 6 36.25 -3.43 19.70
C VAL A 6 34.96 -2.96 20.39
N ASP A 7 35.09 -2.16 21.44
CA ASP A 7 33.95 -1.62 22.18
C ASP A 7 33.12 -0.63 21.33
N ASP A 8 33.79 0.23 20.55
CA ASP A 8 33.12 1.14 19.61
C ASP A 8 32.43 0.38 18.47
N PHE A 9 33.08 -0.63 17.90
CA PHE A 9 32.47 -1.50 16.88
C PHE A 9 31.21 -2.19 17.41
N LEU A 10 31.26 -2.78 18.61
CA LEU A 10 30.12 -3.46 19.22
C LEU A 10 28.98 -2.48 19.56
N ARG A 11 29.31 -1.23 19.93
CA ARG A 11 28.31 -0.18 20.13
C ARG A 11 27.61 0.16 18.82
N ASP A 12 28.35 0.38 17.75
CA ASP A 12 27.82 0.71 16.43
C ASP A 12 26.96 -0.43 15.87
N GLU A 13 27.39 -1.68 16.02
CA GLU A 13 26.59 -2.85 15.63
C GLU A 13 25.29 -2.93 16.42
N ARG A 14 25.33 -2.69 17.74
CA ARG A 14 24.12 -2.68 18.57
C ARG A 14 23.15 -1.60 18.11
N GLU A 15 23.64 -0.41 17.78
CA GLU A 15 22.80 0.65 17.23
C GLU A 15 22.23 0.29 15.86
N SER A 16 23.04 -0.32 14.99
CA SER A 16 22.62 -0.85 13.69
C SER A 16 21.48 -1.87 13.85
N PHE A 17 21.60 -2.81 14.79
CA PHE A 17 20.55 -3.77 15.07
C PHE A 17 19.26 -3.13 15.55
N LYS A 18 19.32 -2.12 16.43
CA LYS A 18 18.11 -1.38 16.86
C LYS A 18 17.40 -0.70 15.68
N ARG A 19 18.16 -0.07 14.78
CA ARG A 19 17.61 0.59 13.59
C ARG A 19 16.98 -0.44 12.63
N LYS A 20 17.66 -1.58 12.42
CA LYS A 20 17.16 -2.70 11.62
C LYS A 20 15.88 -3.30 12.22
N GLU A 21 15.85 -3.51 13.54
CA GLU A 21 14.66 -4.02 14.25
C GLU A 21 13.47 -3.06 14.09
N ALA A 22 13.69 -1.75 14.27
CA ALA A 22 12.65 -0.75 14.06
C ALA A 22 12.14 -0.72 12.61
N ALA A 23 13.03 -0.84 11.63
CA ALA A 23 12.66 -0.93 10.21
C ALA A 23 11.86 -2.21 9.91
N ALA A 24 12.27 -3.35 10.46
CA ALA A 24 11.58 -4.62 10.31
C ALA A 24 10.16 -4.57 10.89
N LYS A 25 9.98 -4.01 12.09
CA LYS A 25 8.66 -3.79 12.71
C LYS A 25 7.73 -2.93 11.83
N LYS A 26 8.26 -1.84 11.26
CA LYS A 26 7.48 -0.99 10.34
C LYS A 26 7.12 -1.71 9.05
N PHE A 27 8.05 -2.46 8.47
CA PHE A 27 7.80 -3.27 7.28
C PHE A 27 6.71 -4.31 7.54
N ASP A 28 6.77 -4.96 8.70
CA ASP A 28 5.80 -5.97 9.10
C ASP A 28 4.37 -5.41 9.22
N SER A 29 4.22 -4.24 9.85
CA SER A 29 2.94 -3.51 9.90
C SER A 29 2.44 -3.12 8.50
N ARG A 30 3.34 -2.69 7.60
CA ARG A 30 2.98 -2.40 6.20
C ARG A 30 2.53 -3.65 5.46
N LEU A 31 3.15 -4.81 5.71
CA LEU A 31 2.71 -6.08 5.11
C LEU A 31 1.32 -6.48 5.60
N ASP A 32 1.00 -6.29 6.87
CA ASP A 32 -0.34 -6.60 7.38
C ASP A 32 -1.40 -5.67 6.76
N ASN A 33 -1.10 -4.39 6.60
CA ASN A 33 -2.00 -3.47 5.91
C ASN A 33 -2.15 -3.81 4.42
N PHE A 34 -1.05 -4.20 3.75
CA PHE A 34 -1.08 -4.66 2.37
C PHE A 34 -1.96 -5.91 2.19
N ARG A 35 -1.89 -6.86 3.13
CA ARG A 35 -2.75 -8.05 3.15
C ARG A 35 -4.23 -7.68 3.27
N LYS A 36 -4.56 -6.75 4.17
CA LYS A 36 -5.93 -6.25 4.35
C LYS A 36 -6.44 -5.58 3.07
N SER A 37 -5.65 -4.70 2.45
CA SER A 37 -6.03 -4.06 1.18
C SER A 37 -6.15 -5.07 0.03
N ALA A 38 -5.28 -6.08 -0.03
CA ALA A 38 -5.35 -7.15 -1.02
C ALA A 38 -6.60 -8.04 -0.85
N GLN A 39 -7.06 -8.25 0.39
CA GLN A 39 -8.33 -8.91 0.66
C GLN A 39 -9.50 -8.07 0.17
N ALA A 40 -9.56 -6.79 0.53
CA ALA A 40 -10.60 -5.88 0.07
C ALA A 40 -10.67 -5.77 -1.46
N LEU A 41 -9.51 -5.74 -2.13
CA LEU A 41 -9.43 -5.72 -3.59
C LEU A 41 -10.01 -7.00 -4.22
N ARG A 42 -9.73 -8.18 -3.64
CA ARG A 42 -10.31 -9.46 -4.09
C ARG A 42 -11.82 -9.50 -3.88
N ASP A 43 -12.29 -9.02 -2.74
CA ASP A 43 -13.72 -8.99 -2.43
C ASP A 43 -14.47 -8.04 -3.38
N ALA A 44 -13.89 -6.87 -3.67
CA ALA A 44 -14.44 -5.95 -4.67
C ALA A 44 -14.46 -6.59 -6.07
N ALA A 45 -13.38 -7.23 -6.50
CA ALA A 45 -13.33 -7.92 -7.80
C ALA A 45 -14.39 -9.03 -7.90
N ARG A 46 -14.63 -9.78 -6.82
CA ARG A 46 -15.71 -10.79 -6.77
C ARG A 46 -17.09 -10.15 -6.90
N GLN A 47 -17.33 -9.03 -6.22
CA GLN A 47 -18.59 -8.28 -6.38
C GLN A 47 -18.79 -7.81 -7.83
N PHE A 48 -17.73 -7.39 -8.52
CA PHE A 48 -17.81 -7.05 -9.95
C PHE A 48 -18.12 -8.27 -10.84
N GLU A 49 -17.52 -9.43 -10.55
CA GLU A 49 -17.86 -10.68 -11.27
C GLU A 49 -19.33 -11.07 -11.07
N GLU A 50 -19.88 -10.90 -9.86
CA GLU A 50 -21.28 -11.20 -9.54
C GLU A 50 -22.27 -10.19 -10.13
N ALA A 51 -21.94 -8.90 -10.09
CA ALA A 51 -22.79 -7.84 -10.63
C ALA A 51 -22.86 -7.85 -12.17
N PHE A 52 -21.84 -8.38 -12.83
CA PHE A 52 -21.75 -8.40 -14.29
C PHE A 52 -21.47 -9.81 -14.83
N PRO A 53 -22.45 -10.72 -14.74
CA PRO A 53 -22.30 -12.08 -15.24
C PRO A 53 -21.97 -12.07 -16.74
N GLY A 54 -20.85 -12.71 -17.10
CA GLY A 54 -20.35 -12.77 -18.48
C GLY A 54 -19.28 -11.72 -18.82
N MET A 55 -18.97 -10.77 -17.92
CA MET A 55 -17.82 -9.88 -18.10
C MET A 55 -16.52 -10.61 -17.78
N SER A 56 -15.55 -10.57 -18.70
CA SER A 56 -14.25 -11.19 -18.45
C SER A 56 -13.44 -10.40 -17.40
N ARG A 57 -12.61 -11.10 -16.63
CA ARG A 57 -11.67 -10.49 -15.66
C ARG A 57 -10.78 -9.41 -16.25
N THR A 58 -10.37 -9.59 -17.51
CA THR A 58 -9.57 -8.58 -18.23
C THR A 58 -10.39 -7.31 -18.45
N MET A 59 -11.65 -7.43 -18.88
CA MET A 59 -12.51 -6.25 -19.02
C MET A 59 -12.81 -5.55 -17.69
N ILE A 60 -12.98 -6.31 -16.60
CA ILE A 60 -13.14 -5.72 -15.27
C ILE A 60 -11.86 -4.96 -14.89
N ALA A 61 -10.68 -5.58 -15.08
CA ALA A 61 -9.40 -4.94 -14.81
C ALA A 61 -9.18 -3.67 -15.63
N ASP A 62 -9.50 -3.70 -16.92
CA ASP A 62 -9.35 -2.56 -17.83
C ASP A 62 -10.28 -1.41 -17.42
N LYS A 63 -11.54 -1.72 -17.05
CA LYS A 63 -12.52 -0.72 -16.57
C LYS A 63 -12.11 -0.10 -15.25
N LEU A 64 -11.50 -0.87 -14.36
CA LEU A 64 -10.99 -0.42 -13.08
C LEU A 64 -9.59 0.21 -13.18
N ALA A 65 -9.04 0.34 -14.40
CA ALA A 65 -7.68 0.83 -14.66
C ALA A 65 -6.62 0.11 -13.82
N MET A 66 -6.82 -1.19 -13.57
CA MET A 66 -5.93 -1.99 -12.74
C MET A 66 -4.58 -2.20 -13.42
N THR A 67 -3.53 -2.08 -12.63
CA THR A 67 -2.18 -2.48 -13.03
C THR A 67 -2.09 -4.01 -13.14
N GLY A 68 -1.06 -4.50 -13.84
CA GLY A 68 -0.83 -5.95 -13.97
C GLY A 68 -0.71 -6.67 -12.62
N THR A 69 -0.09 -6.02 -11.64
CA THR A 69 0.06 -6.56 -10.27
C THR A 69 -1.27 -6.59 -9.53
N GLU A 70 -2.05 -5.52 -9.59
CA GLU A 70 -3.39 -5.47 -8.97
C GLU A 70 -4.32 -6.50 -9.58
N LYS A 71 -4.28 -6.68 -10.92
CA LYS A 71 -5.04 -7.73 -11.60
C LYS A 71 -4.69 -9.12 -11.06
N ASN A 72 -3.41 -9.41 -10.89
CA ASN A 72 -2.95 -10.70 -10.35
C ASN A 72 -3.48 -10.92 -8.93
N VAL A 73 -3.45 -9.88 -8.08
CA VAL A 73 -3.92 -9.96 -6.68
C VAL A 73 -5.45 -10.05 -6.60
N ALA A 74 -6.19 -9.24 -7.35
CA ALA A 74 -7.64 -9.15 -7.25
C ALA A 74 -8.37 -10.40 -7.73
N PHE A 75 -7.82 -11.10 -8.73
CA PHE A 75 -8.40 -12.32 -9.28
C PHE A 75 -7.68 -13.58 -8.79
N ASP A 76 -6.82 -13.46 -7.77
CA ASP A 76 -6.28 -14.59 -7.02
C ASP A 76 -7.39 -15.19 -6.14
N ALA A 77 -8.10 -16.17 -6.68
CA ALA A 77 -9.20 -16.84 -6.01
C ALA A 77 -8.78 -17.49 -4.67
N LYS A 78 -7.52 -17.88 -4.53
CA LYS A 78 -7.01 -18.56 -3.33
C LYS A 78 -6.37 -17.60 -2.33
N GLY A 79 -5.95 -16.41 -2.78
CA GLY A 79 -5.23 -15.43 -1.96
C GLY A 79 -3.80 -15.88 -1.60
N GLU A 80 -3.22 -16.81 -2.35
CA GLU A 80 -1.89 -17.37 -2.09
C GLU A 80 -0.77 -16.34 -2.32
N LEU A 81 -0.97 -15.39 -3.22
CA LEU A 81 0.07 -14.39 -3.57
C LEU A 81 0.42 -13.45 -2.42
N VAL A 82 -0.53 -13.21 -1.51
CA VAL A 82 -0.38 -12.25 -0.41
C VAL A 82 -0.59 -12.91 0.95
N ALA A 83 -0.63 -14.24 1.02
CA ALA A 83 -0.87 -14.96 2.26
C ALA A 83 0.18 -14.63 3.34
N ALA A 84 -0.26 -14.63 4.61
CA ALA A 84 0.68 -14.58 5.72
C ALA A 84 1.46 -15.91 5.80
N PRO A 85 2.75 -15.90 6.14
CA PRO A 85 3.52 -17.12 6.29
C PRO A 85 2.93 -17.99 7.40
N ALA A 86 2.94 -19.31 7.19
CA ALA A 86 2.44 -20.28 8.15
C ALA A 86 3.18 -20.13 9.50
N GLY A 87 2.44 -20.11 10.61
CA GLY A 87 2.99 -19.98 11.97
C GLY A 87 3.08 -18.56 12.52
N ARG A 88 2.62 -17.54 11.78
CA ARG A 88 2.51 -16.17 12.32
C ARG A 88 1.41 -16.10 13.38
N LYS A 89 1.76 -15.72 14.61
CA LYS A 89 0.78 -15.36 15.65
C LYS A 89 0.03 -14.10 15.17
N PRO A 90 -1.32 -14.06 15.20
CA PRO A 90 -2.03 -12.87 14.81
C PRO A 90 -1.55 -11.70 15.69
N PRO A 91 -1.28 -10.51 15.10
CA PRO A 91 -1.00 -9.35 15.91
C PRO A 91 -2.18 -9.09 16.86
N PRO A 92 -1.94 -8.52 18.05
CA PRO A 92 -3.03 -8.04 18.90
C PRO A 92 -3.95 -7.16 18.05
N ALA A 93 -5.27 -7.36 18.17
CA ALA A 93 -6.25 -6.55 17.46
C ALA A 93 -5.99 -5.07 17.79
N GLU A 94 -5.56 -4.30 16.79
CA GLU A 94 -5.59 -2.84 16.89
C GLU A 94 -7.05 -2.43 17.08
N PRO A 95 -7.36 -1.51 18.01
CA PRO A 95 -8.72 -0.98 18.12
C PRO A 95 -9.11 -0.37 16.78
N GLU A 96 -10.33 -0.71 16.33
CA GLU A 96 -10.93 -0.18 15.13
C GLU A 96 -10.73 1.32 15.09
N ARG A 97 -10.05 1.83 14.05
CA ARG A 97 -10.04 3.27 13.82
C ARG A 97 -11.48 3.63 13.49
N GLU A 98 -12.14 4.33 14.41
CA GLU A 98 -13.39 5.02 14.14
C GLU A 98 -13.22 5.78 12.82
N THR A 99 -14.08 5.46 11.87
CA THR A 99 -14.22 6.21 10.63
C THR A 99 -14.61 7.64 11.00
N VAL A 100 -13.63 8.54 11.05
CA VAL A 100 -13.90 9.96 11.04
C VAL A 100 -14.45 10.27 9.66
N ALA A 101 -15.78 10.32 9.57
CA ALA A 101 -16.47 11.02 8.52
C ALA A 101 -16.12 12.50 8.65
N GLU A 102 -15.22 12.99 7.81
CA GLU A 102 -15.00 14.41 7.62
C GLU A 102 -15.19 14.73 6.13
N SER A 103 -16.43 15.11 5.83
CA SER A 103 -16.81 16.29 5.05
C SER A 103 -16.25 16.44 3.63
N ASP A 104 -17.16 16.30 2.66
CA ASP A 104 -17.12 16.94 1.34
C ASP A 104 -16.68 18.43 1.46
N PRO A 105 -15.74 18.90 0.62
CA PRO A 105 -15.78 20.28 0.17
C PRO A 105 -16.49 20.31 -1.18
N GLU A 106 -17.74 20.77 -1.16
CA GLU A 106 -18.43 21.20 -2.37
C GLU A 106 -17.55 22.16 -3.18
N THR A 107 -17.61 21.93 -4.49
CA THR A 107 -17.20 22.84 -5.55
C THR A 107 -17.60 24.29 -5.27
N THR A 108 -16.66 25.23 -5.38
CA THR A 108 -16.84 26.53 -6.08
C THR A 108 -15.55 27.33 -6.03
N GLY A 109 -15.09 27.78 -7.20
CA GLY A 109 -14.36 29.04 -7.32
C GLY A 109 -13.09 29.01 -8.16
N SER A 110 -13.25 29.30 -9.46
CA SER A 110 -12.39 30.14 -10.30
C SER A 110 -10.88 30.13 -10.07
N ASP A 111 -10.06 29.65 -11.02
CA ASP A 111 -9.68 30.31 -12.28
C ASP A 111 -8.18 30.67 -12.21
N VAL A 112 -7.42 30.15 -13.16
CA VAL A 112 -6.33 30.77 -13.91
C VAL A 112 -5.28 29.70 -14.22
N GLN A 113 -5.33 29.25 -15.48
CA GLN A 113 -4.26 28.50 -16.12
C GLN A 113 -2.96 29.33 -16.06
N ALA A 114 -2.00 28.91 -15.23
CA ALA A 114 -0.64 29.39 -15.31
C ALA A 114 -0.01 28.88 -16.62
N ARG A 115 -0.09 29.67 -17.68
CA ARG A 115 0.68 29.46 -18.92
C ARG A 115 2.18 29.56 -18.58
N PRO A 116 3.02 28.59 -18.99
CA PRO A 116 4.45 28.63 -18.69
C PRO A 116 5.16 29.74 -19.48
N ALA A 117 6.10 30.41 -18.80
CA ALA A 117 6.75 31.67 -19.18
C ALA A 117 7.72 31.60 -20.39
N TRP A 118 7.61 30.59 -21.25
CA TRP A 118 8.42 30.47 -22.48
C TRP A 118 7.58 30.60 -23.76
N ALA A 119 6.25 30.66 -23.66
CA ALA A 119 5.34 30.82 -24.79
C ALA A 119 5.01 32.29 -25.10
N SER A 120 6.03 33.16 -25.09
CA SER A 120 5.94 34.54 -25.57
C SER A 120 7.17 34.85 -26.40
N GLY A 121 7.02 34.74 -27.73
CA GLY A 121 8.07 35.01 -28.69
C GLY A 121 7.51 34.97 -30.10
N ASN A 122 7.02 36.12 -30.56
CA ASN A 122 6.74 36.41 -31.95
C ASN A 122 8.00 36.17 -32.81
N TYR A 123 7.87 35.35 -33.86
CA TYR A 123 8.19 35.69 -35.25
C TYR A 123 7.41 34.76 -36.18
#